data_AF-A0AAD3E287-F1
#
_entry.id   AF-A0AAD3E287-F1
#
_cell.length_a   1.000
_cell.length_b   1.000
_cell.length_c   1.000
_cell.angle_alpha   90.00
_cell.angle_beta   90.00
_cell.angle_gamma   90.00
#
_symmetry.space_group_name_H-M   'P 1'
#
loop_
_entity.id
_entity.type
_entity.pdbx_description
1 polymer ?
#
loop_
_entity_poly.entity_id
_entity_poly.type
_entity_poly.pdbx_seq_one_letter_code
_entity_poly.pdbx_strand_id
1 'polypeptide(L)'
;DMSYVPGTPSARAVELNRRAIDVALQAVAANPQSAIGHVACCVSRGRLALHLDNRTKVQLARQAQDDVRTALNLEPDNDVAHHLLGRWNYEMASVNAVVRTIIQMLYGTSLMAGSYRDAAACYETAVRLRPEYLIHRVELGRTYWKLGQLQAAERELETAMGLDVPDINALLQKEDAKTMLARLKGGRPGSV
;
A
#
# COMPACT_ATOMS: atom_id res chain seq x y z
N ASP A 1 5.31 -6.02 15.32
CA ASP A 1 5.24 -4.58 15.02
C ASP A 1 3.99 -4.00 15.69
N MET A 2 4.15 -3.19 16.73
CA MET A 2 3.02 -2.67 17.51
C MET A 2 2.35 -1.43 16.87
N SER A 3 2.87 -0.89 15.76
CA SER A 3 2.27 0.29 15.12
C SER A 3 0.91 0.01 14.46
N TYR A 4 0.51 -1.25 14.39
CA TYR A 4 -0.78 -1.71 13.85
C TYR A 4 -1.71 -2.26 14.93
N VAL A 5 -1.32 -2.21 16.22
CA VAL A 5 -2.19 -2.69 17.29
C VAL A 5 -3.37 -1.73 17.43
N PRO A 6 -4.62 -2.18 17.18
CA PRO A 6 -5.80 -1.35 17.38
C PRO A 6 -5.79 -0.74 18.79
N GLY A 7 -5.99 0.58 18.88
CA GLY A 7 -5.95 1.31 20.15
C GLY A 7 -4.60 1.91 20.55
N THR A 8 -3.55 1.77 19.72
CA THR A 8 -2.28 2.48 19.98
C THR A 8 -2.49 4.00 19.97
N PRO A 9 -2.08 4.74 21.03
CA PRO A 9 -2.23 6.19 21.06
C PRO A 9 -1.45 6.87 19.93
N SER A 10 -2.05 7.90 19.32
CA SER A 10 -1.45 8.62 18.18
C SER A 10 -0.03 9.13 18.48
N ALA A 11 0.19 9.70 19.67
CA ALA A 11 1.52 10.17 20.09
C ALA A 11 2.57 9.03 20.11
N ARG A 12 2.18 7.84 20.58
CA ARG A 12 3.06 6.67 20.61
C ARG A 12 3.34 6.16 19.20
N ALA A 13 2.34 6.13 18.33
CA ALA A 13 2.51 5.75 16.93
C ALA A 13 3.46 6.71 16.18
N VAL A 14 3.36 8.02 16.43
CA VAL A 14 4.28 9.03 15.89
C VAL A 14 5.71 8.79 16.36
N GLU A 15 5.92 8.60 17.66
CA GLU A 15 7.24 8.34 18.24
C GLU A 15 7.90 7.08 17.63
N LEU A 16 7.15 5.98 17.58
CA LEU A 16 7.65 4.70 17.05
C LEU A 16 8.01 4.81 15.57
N ASN A 17 7.19 5.45 14.75
CA ASN A 17 7.47 5.58 13.32
C ASN A 17 8.63 6.55 13.03
N ARG A 18 8.81 7.61 13.82
CA ARG A 18 10.00 8.47 13.72
C ARG A 18 11.28 7.69 14.00
N ARG A 19 11.31 6.96 15.11
CA ARG A 19 12.44 6.09 15.46
C ARG A 19 12.71 5.03 14.40
N ALA A 20 11.65 4.44 13.83
CA ALA A 20 11.80 3.48 12.75
C ALA A 20 12.42 4.11 11.49
N ILE A 21 12.05 5.35 11.15
CA ILE A 21 12.69 6.11 10.05
C ILE A 21 14.17 6.33 10.36
N ASP A 22 14.52 6.75 11.58
CA ASP A 22 15.92 7.01 11.95
C ASP A 22 16.78 5.74 11.80
N VAL A 23 16.28 4.60 12.28
CA VAL A 23 16.97 3.29 12.15
C VAL A 23 17.03 2.85 10.69
N ALA A 24 15.98 3.05 9.91
CA ALA A 24 15.97 2.73 8.48
C ALA A 24 17.00 3.57 7.70
N LEU A 25 17.14 4.86 8.03
CA LEU A 25 18.16 5.74 7.46
C LEU A 25 19.58 5.30 7.84
N GLN A 26 19.80 4.82 9.08
CA GLN A 26 21.07 4.21 9.47
C GLN A 26 21.37 2.94 8.66
N ALA A 27 20.36 2.11 8.39
CA ALA A 27 20.53 0.93 7.54
C ALA A 27 20.88 1.31 6.09
N VAL A 28 20.26 2.36 5.54
CA VAL A 28 20.64 2.92 4.22
C VAL A 28 22.09 3.41 4.24
N ALA A 29 22.51 4.12 5.28
CA ALA A 29 23.90 4.60 5.39
C ALA A 29 24.91 3.45 5.51
N ALA A 30 24.57 2.38 6.23
CA ALA A 30 25.43 1.21 6.41
C ALA A 30 25.51 0.33 5.15
N ASN A 31 24.43 0.23 4.37
CA ASN A 31 24.42 -0.50 3.11
C ASN A 31 23.56 0.23 2.05
N PRO A 32 24.12 1.22 1.33
CA PRO A 32 23.40 2.02 0.36
C PRO A 32 22.91 1.25 -0.88
N GLN A 33 23.42 0.03 -1.08
CA GLN A 33 23.07 -0.81 -2.23
C GLN A 33 21.93 -1.80 -1.92
N SER A 34 21.39 -1.80 -0.70
CA SER A 34 20.25 -2.64 -0.34
C SER A 34 18.94 -1.88 -0.34
N ALA A 35 17.88 -2.50 -0.85
CA ALA A 35 16.54 -1.93 -0.85
C ALA A 35 15.90 -1.92 0.55
N ILE A 36 16.36 -2.75 1.49
CA ILE A 36 15.66 -2.98 2.77
C ILE A 36 15.47 -1.70 3.60
N GLY A 37 16.50 -0.84 3.66
CA GLY A 37 16.42 0.43 4.39
C GLY A 37 15.42 1.38 3.76
N HIS A 38 15.42 1.48 2.43
CA HIS A 38 14.46 2.28 1.68
C HIS A 38 13.02 1.76 1.81
N VAL A 39 12.80 0.45 1.73
CA VAL A 39 11.50 -0.19 1.99
C VAL A 39 11.00 0.15 3.39
N ALA A 40 11.87 0.05 4.41
CA ALA A 40 11.52 0.40 5.79
C ALA A 40 11.17 1.90 5.93
N CYS A 41 11.93 2.81 5.31
CA CYS A 41 11.60 4.23 5.27
C CYS A 41 10.21 4.48 4.66
N CYS A 42 9.92 3.89 3.50
CA CYS A 42 8.62 4.02 2.83
C CYS A 42 7.46 3.59 3.76
N VAL A 43 7.57 2.41 4.37
CA VAL A 43 6.55 1.87 5.29
C VAL A 43 6.34 2.81 6.48
N SER A 44 7.42 3.22 7.16
CA SER A 44 7.33 4.05 8.36
C SER A 44 6.81 5.47 8.05
N ARG A 45 7.20 6.06 6.92
CA ARG A 45 6.65 7.35 6.48
C ARG A 45 5.16 7.26 6.15
N GLY A 46 4.74 6.21 5.46
CA GLY A 46 3.32 5.96 5.15
C GLY A 46 2.47 5.84 6.42
N ARG A 47 2.97 5.12 7.44
CA ARG A 47 2.31 4.99 8.74
C ARG A 47 2.31 6.28 9.54
N LEU A 48 3.45 6.97 9.59
CA LEU A 48 3.56 8.27 10.27
C LEU A 48 2.56 9.29 9.72
N ALA A 49 2.34 9.27 8.40
CA ALA A 49 1.41 10.16 7.72
C ALA A 49 -0.05 9.99 8.15
N LEU A 50 -0.43 8.87 8.78
CA LEU A 50 -1.78 8.65 9.33
C LEU A 50 -2.07 9.47 10.59
N HIS A 51 -1.02 9.99 11.23
CA HIS A 51 -1.11 10.64 12.55
C HIS A 51 -0.77 12.13 12.53
N LEU A 52 -0.40 12.68 11.38
CA LEU A 52 0.08 14.05 11.23
C LEU A 52 -0.85 14.90 10.37
N ASP A 53 -0.64 16.21 10.40
CA ASP A 53 -1.40 17.17 9.61
C ASP A 53 -1.26 16.93 8.10
N ASN A 54 -2.20 17.49 7.33
CA ASN A 54 -2.27 17.31 5.89
C ASN A 54 -1.01 17.78 5.13
N ARG A 55 -0.35 18.85 5.59
CA ARG A 55 0.87 19.36 4.93
C ARG A 55 2.00 18.35 5.09
N THR A 56 2.19 17.86 6.30
CA THR A 56 3.21 16.85 6.60
C THR A 56 2.89 15.53 5.90
N LYS A 57 1.62 15.13 5.83
CA LYS A 57 1.17 13.96 5.06
C LYS A 57 1.54 14.04 3.58
N VAL A 58 1.36 15.19 2.92
CA VAL A 58 1.77 15.39 1.52
C VAL A 58 3.29 15.26 1.35
N GLN A 59 4.08 15.80 2.28
CA GLN A 59 5.54 15.68 2.25
C GLN A 59 6.00 14.22 2.45
N LEU A 60 5.43 13.53 3.44
CA LEU A 60 5.73 12.13 3.71
C LEU A 60 5.33 11.22 2.55
N ALA A 61 4.21 11.49 1.87
CA ALA A 61 3.79 10.75 0.68
C ALA A 61 4.76 10.90 -0.50
N ARG A 62 5.40 12.07 -0.66
CA ARG A 62 6.46 12.27 -1.66
C ARG A 62 7.71 11.48 -1.30
N GLN A 63 8.19 11.63 -0.07
CA GLN A 63 9.38 10.92 0.41
C GLN A 63 9.20 9.40 0.34
N ALA A 64 8.03 8.88 0.72
CA ALA A 64 7.73 7.46 0.62
C ALA A 64 7.77 6.95 -0.83
N GLN A 65 7.41 7.79 -1.81
CA GLN A 65 7.55 7.43 -3.23
C GLN A 65 9.03 7.38 -3.65
N ASP A 66 9.81 8.37 -3.24
CA ASP A 66 11.24 8.42 -3.55
C ASP A 66 11.98 7.22 -2.95
N ASP A 67 11.63 6.85 -1.71
CA ASP A 67 12.14 5.67 -1.01
C ASP A 67 11.83 4.38 -1.80
N VAL A 68 10.57 4.14 -2.17
CA VAL A 68 10.20 2.90 -2.88
C VAL A 68 10.75 2.84 -4.30
N ARG A 69 10.88 3.98 -4.99
CA ARG A 69 11.53 4.04 -6.31
C ARG A 69 13.01 3.72 -6.22
N THR A 70 13.69 4.22 -5.18
CA THR A 70 15.09 3.90 -4.94
C THR A 70 15.25 2.41 -4.62
N ALA A 71 14.38 1.85 -3.78
CA ALA A 71 14.33 0.41 -3.53
C ALA A 71 14.21 -0.43 -4.81
N LEU A 72 13.30 -0.05 -5.72
CA LEU A 72 13.12 -0.75 -7.00
C LEU A 72 14.29 -0.56 -7.99
N ASN A 73 15.01 0.55 -7.91
CA ASN A 73 16.24 0.72 -8.70
C ASN A 73 17.38 -0.19 -8.21
N LEU A 74 17.45 -0.44 -6.90
CA LEU A 74 18.46 -1.30 -6.29
C LEU A 74 18.11 -2.79 -6.46
N GLU A 75 16.85 -3.15 -6.22
CA GLU A 75 16.34 -4.52 -6.31
C GLU A 75 15.04 -4.54 -7.14
N PRO A 76 15.14 -4.64 -8.47
CA PRO A 76 13.97 -4.60 -9.36
C PRO A 76 12.95 -5.72 -9.13
N ASP A 77 13.39 -6.86 -8.58
CA ASP A 77 12.57 -8.03 -8.29
C ASP A 77 12.12 -8.09 -6.81
N ASN A 78 12.06 -6.94 -6.12
CA ASN A 78 11.58 -6.86 -4.73
C ASN A 78 10.04 -6.76 -4.67
N ASP A 79 9.39 -7.85 -4.26
CA ASP A 79 7.92 -7.96 -4.18
C ASP A 79 7.30 -6.91 -3.25
N VAL A 80 7.94 -6.64 -2.11
CA VAL A 80 7.46 -5.67 -1.12
C VAL A 80 7.54 -4.25 -1.69
N ALA A 81 8.61 -3.92 -2.41
CA ALA A 81 8.75 -2.60 -3.03
C ALA A 81 7.70 -2.39 -4.14
N HIS A 82 7.44 -3.41 -4.97
CA HIS A 82 6.34 -3.37 -5.94
C HIS A 82 4.99 -3.18 -5.24
N HIS A 83 4.73 -3.91 -4.17
CA HIS A 83 3.50 -3.75 -3.39
C HIS A 83 3.34 -2.33 -2.83
N LEU A 84 4.40 -1.74 -2.27
CA LEU A 84 4.36 -0.39 -1.70
C LEU A 84 4.16 0.68 -2.79
N LEU A 85 4.77 0.53 -3.95
CA LEU A 85 4.53 1.42 -5.09
C LEU A 85 3.10 1.26 -5.64
N GLY A 86 2.58 0.04 -5.66
CA GLY A 86 1.19 -0.25 -5.99
C GLY A 86 0.22 0.46 -5.04
N ARG A 87 0.48 0.38 -3.74
CA ARG A 87 -0.31 1.09 -2.71
C ARG A 87 -0.23 2.59 -2.90
N TRP A 88 0.96 3.15 -3.14
CA TRP A 88 1.12 4.57 -3.40
C TRP A 88 0.28 5.03 -4.60
N ASN A 89 0.33 4.28 -5.72
CA ASN A 89 -0.45 4.60 -6.92
C ASN A 89 -1.96 4.53 -6.66
N TYR A 90 -2.42 3.49 -5.96
CA TYR A 90 -3.82 3.32 -5.58
C TYR A 90 -4.32 4.49 -4.72
N GLU A 91 -3.57 4.84 -3.67
CA GLU A 91 -3.92 5.93 -2.77
C GLU A 91 -3.99 7.27 -3.53
N MET A 92 -3.00 7.57 -4.36
CA MET A 92 -3.03 8.78 -5.19
C MET A 92 -4.18 8.77 -6.19
N ALA A 93 -4.50 7.65 -6.82
CA ALA A 93 -5.64 7.53 -7.74
C ALA A 93 -6.98 7.78 -7.03
N SER A 94 -7.06 7.51 -5.73
CA SER A 94 -8.27 7.73 -4.91
C SER A 94 -8.50 9.20 -4.52
N VAL A 95 -7.46 10.05 -4.59
CA VAL A 95 -7.59 11.47 -4.22
C VAL A 95 -8.32 12.23 -5.33
N ASN A 96 -9.52 12.71 -5.01
CA ASN A 96 -10.36 13.45 -5.97
C ASN A 96 -9.79 14.84 -6.34
N ALA A 97 -10.24 15.38 -7.47
CA ALA A 97 -9.74 16.65 -8.02
C ALA A 97 -9.95 17.84 -7.07
N VAL A 98 -11.05 17.89 -6.31
CA VAL A 98 -11.34 18.99 -5.38
C VAL A 98 -10.30 19.05 -4.27
N VAL A 99 -9.97 17.91 -3.66
CA VAL A 99 -8.93 17.81 -2.63
C VAL A 99 -7.57 18.22 -3.19
N ARG A 100 -7.25 17.83 -4.43
CA ARG A 100 -6.01 18.24 -5.12
C ARG A 100 -5.93 19.75 -5.30
N THR A 101 -7.02 20.40 -5.71
CA THR A 101 -7.09 21.86 -5.84
C THR A 101 -6.91 22.56 -4.50
N ILE A 102 -7.54 22.04 -3.42
CA ILE A 102 -7.37 22.59 -2.07
C ILE A 102 -5.91 22.49 -1.61
N ILE A 103 -5.25 21.34 -1.84
CA ILE A 103 -3.82 21.15 -1.53
C ILE A 103 -2.96 22.18 -2.28
N GLN A 104 -3.25 22.42 -3.56
CA GLN A 104 -2.53 23.41 -4.36
C GLN A 104 -2.72 24.83 -3.82
N MET A 105 -3.95 25.21 -3.45
CA MET A 105 -4.24 26.56 -2.92
C MET A 105 -3.62 26.80 -1.55
N LEU A 106 -3.73 25.82 -0.63
CA LEU A 106 -3.27 25.99 0.76
C LEU A 106 -1.76 25.84 0.92
N TYR A 107 -1.13 24.97 0.12
CA TYR A 107 0.27 24.60 0.32
C TYR A 107 1.17 24.97 -0.87
N GLY A 108 0.62 25.49 -1.96
CA GLY A 108 1.39 25.87 -3.15
C GLY A 108 2.01 24.69 -3.90
N THR A 109 1.65 23.44 -3.58
CA THR A 109 2.21 22.24 -4.20
C THR A 109 1.11 21.43 -4.89
N SER A 110 1.45 20.87 -6.05
CA SER A 110 0.59 19.88 -6.70
C SER A 110 0.82 18.52 -6.06
N LEU A 111 -0.26 17.76 -5.88
CA LEU A 111 -0.17 16.38 -5.46
C LEU A 111 0.15 15.51 -6.67
N MET A 112 1.13 14.61 -6.52
CA MET A 112 1.48 13.69 -7.60
C MET A 112 0.28 12.82 -8.00
N ALA A 113 0.23 12.43 -9.26
CA ALA A 113 -0.81 11.56 -9.77
C ALA A 113 -0.37 10.10 -9.65
N GLY A 114 -1.32 9.25 -9.27
CA GLY A 114 -1.21 7.79 -9.41
C GLY A 114 -2.44 7.30 -10.15
N SER A 115 -2.37 6.09 -10.68
CA SER A 115 -3.49 5.47 -11.39
C SER A 115 -3.75 4.06 -10.87
N TYR A 116 -5.02 3.63 -10.92
CA TYR A 116 -5.36 2.24 -10.60
C TYR A 116 -4.72 1.24 -11.58
N ARG A 117 -4.39 1.66 -12.81
CA ARG A 117 -3.68 0.79 -13.77
C ARG A 117 -2.24 0.55 -13.35
N ASP A 118 -1.52 1.60 -12.95
CA ASP A 118 -0.15 1.48 -12.45
C ASP A 118 -0.11 0.69 -11.14
N ALA A 119 -1.12 0.89 -10.27
CA ALA A 119 -1.29 0.09 -9.07
C ALA A 119 -1.46 -1.41 -9.40
N ALA A 120 -2.32 -1.74 -10.37
CA ALA A 120 -2.53 -3.12 -10.79
C ALA A 120 -1.23 -3.74 -11.34
N ALA A 121 -0.50 -3.04 -12.21
CA ALA A 121 0.77 -3.54 -12.76
C ALA A 121 1.83 -3.83 -11.68
N CYS A 122 1.91 -2.96 -10.66
CA CYS A 122 2.78 -3.17 -9.51
C CYS A 122 2.36 -4.41 -8.70
N TYR A 123 1.06 -4.55 -8.41
CA TYR A 123 0.56 -5.70 -7.65
C TYR A 123 0.64 -7.01 -8.45
N GLU A 124 0.41 -7.00 -9.76
CA GLU A 124 0.64 -8.14 -10.65
C GLU A 124 2.09 -8.62 -10.58
N THR A 125 3.05 -7.68 -10.56
CA THR A 125 4.46 -8.01 -10.38
C THR A 125 4.75 -8.57 -8.99
N ALA A 126 4.20 -7.98 -7.92
CA ALA A 126 4.34 -8.50 -6.57
C ALA A 126 3.76 -9.93 -6.43
N VAL A 127 2.60 -10.20 -7.02
CA VAL A 127 1.99 -11.54 -7.07
C VAL A 127 2.84 -12.53 -7.88
N ARG A 128 3.44 -12.11 -9.00
CA ARG A 128 4.33 -12.96 -9.79
C ARG A 128 5.59 -13.34 -9.01
N LEU A 129 6.17 -12.39 -8.27
CA LEU A 129 7.38 -12.60 -7.48
C LEU A 129 7.11 -13.47 -6.24
N ARG A 130 5.97 -13.26 -5.57
CA ARG A 130 5.56 -13.91 -4.31
C ARG A 130 4.08 -14.33 -4.35
N PRO A 131 3.75 -15.41 -5.08
CA PRO A 131 2.36 -15.83 -5.31
C PRO A 131 1.63 -16.32 -4.05
N GLU A 132 2.37 -16.70 -3.01
CA GLU A 132 1.88 -17.16 -1.71
C GLU A 132 1.58 -16.00 -0.73
N TYR A 133 2.00 -14.77 -1.05
CA TYR A 133 1.72 -13.61 -0.22
C TYR A 133 0.30 -13.09 -0.45
N LEU A 134 -0.58 -13.45 0.48
CA LEU A 134 -2.01 -13.15 0.42
C LEU A 134 -2.30 -11.66 0.22
N ILE A 135 -1.56 -10.78 0.89
CA ILE A 135 -1.79 -9.32 0.79
C ILE A 135 -1.66 -8.79 -0.64
N HIS A 136 -0.73 -9.33 -1.45
CA HIS A 136 -0.55 -8.87 -2.82
C HIS A 136 -1.77 -9.16 -3.67
N ARG A 137 -2.36 -10.36 -3.51
CA ARG A 137 -3.58 -10.76 -4.22
C ARG A 137 -4.81 -9.99 -3.77
N VAL A 138 -4.93 -9.73 -2.47
CA VAL A 138 -6.05 -8.94 -1.93
C VAL A 138 -6.03 -7.52 -2.49
N GLU A 139 -4.88 -6.86 -2.50
CA GLU A 139 -4.79 -5.50 -3.07
C GLU A 139 -4.90 -5.49 -4.61
N LEU A 140 -4.43 -6.54 -5.30
CA LEU A 140 -4.66 -6.70 -6.74
C LEU A 140 -6.17 -6.83 -7.03
N GLY A 141 -6.87 -7.70 -6.31
CA GLY A 141 -8.32 -7.87 -6.43
C GLY A 141 -9.09 -6.59 -6.12
N ARG A 142 -8.69 -5.84 -5.09
CA ARG A 142 -9.22 -4.50 -4.78
C ARG A 142 -9.03 -3.54 -5.94
N THR A 143 -7.87 -3.55 -6.55
CA THR A 143 -7.52 -2.66 -7.65
C THR A 143 -8.29 -3.01 -8.91
N TYR A 144 -8.40 -4.29 -9.26
CA TYR A 144 -9.25 -4.75 -10.37
C TYR A 144 -10.71 -4.37 -10.18
N TRP A 145 -11.24 -4.45 -8.95
CA TRP A 145 -12.59 -3.97 -8.69
C TRP A 145 -12.71 -2.46 -8.94
N LYS A 146 -11.76 -1.63 -8.49
CA LYS A 146 -11.75 -0.19 -8.81
C LYS A 146 -11.67 0.10 -10.31
N LEU A 147 -11.05 -0.79 -11.08
CA LEU A 147 -10.98 -0.72 -12.54
C LEU A 147 -12.24 -1.28 -13.25
N GLY A 148 -13.23 -1.80 -12.51
CA GLY A 148 -14.42 -2.44 -13.07
C GLY A 148 -14.17 -3.85 -13.63
N GLN A 149 -12.99 -4.42 -13.42
CA GLN A 149 -12.61 -5.76 -13.88
C GLN A 149 -13.08 -6.82 -12.89
N LEU A 150 -14.40 -6.95 -12.74
CA LEU A 150 -15.02 -7.73 -11.64
C LEU A 150 -14.63 -9.22 -11.63
N GLN A 151 -14.49 -9.83 -12.81
CA GLN A 151 -14.09 -11.23 -12.94
C GLN A 151 -12.63 -11.45 -12.52
N ALA A 152 -11.73 -10.54 -12.86
CA ALA A 152 -10.34 -10.59 -12.42
C ALA A 152 -10.23 -10.36 -10.91
N ALA A 153 -11.01 -9.41 -10.37
CA ALA A 153 -11.10 -9.16 -8.95
C ALA A 153 -11.55 -10.39 -8.16
N GLU A 154 -12.62 -11.06 -8.61
CA GLU A 154 -13.11 -12.29 -7.97
C GLU A 154 -12.06 -13.39 -7.99
N ARG A 155 -11.41 -13.66 -9.13
CA ARG A 155 -10.36 -14.70 -9.23
C ARG A 155 -9.22 -14.48 -8.25
N GLU A 156 -8.71 -13.26 -8.13
CA GLU A 156 -7.61 -12.98 -7.20
C GLU A 156 -8.03 -13.13 -5.75
N LEU A 157 -9.24 -12.68 -5.40
CA LEU A 157 -9.75 -12.80 -4.03
C LEU A 157 -10.08 -14.25 -3.67
N GLU A 158 -10.62 -15.05 -4.59
CA GLU A 158 -10.86 -16.48 -4.37
C GLU A 158 -9.54 -17.23 -4.19
N THR A 159 -8.53 -16.92 -5.00
CA THR A 159 -7.20 -17.49 -4.85
C THR A 159 -6.59 -17.09 -3.50
N ALA A 160 -6.72 -15.82 -3.10
CA ALA A 160 -6.26 -15.35 -1.79
C ALA A 160 -6.92 -16.10 -0.63
N MET A 161 -8.22 -16.41 -0.73
CA MET A 161 -8.94 -17.17 0.29
C MET A 161 -8.47 -18.62 0.43
N GLY A 162 -7.96 -19.23 -0.66
CA GLY A 162 -7.43 -20.59 -0.68
C GLY A 162 -6.00 -20.72 -0.13
N LEU A 163 -5.27 -19.62 0.04
CA LEU A 163 -3.91 -19.66 0.59
C LEU A 163 -3.95 -19.93 2.10
N ASP A 164 -3.18 -20.90 2.57
CA ASP A 164 -2.96 -21.11 4.00
C ASP A 164 -1.84 -20.18 4.48
N VAL A 165 -2.14 -19.34 5.47
CA VAL A 165 -1.19 -18.34 5.98
C VAL A 165 -1.30 -18.27 7.50
N PRO A 166 -0.25 -18.64 8.25
CA PRO A 166 -0.29 -18.75 9.70
C PRO A 166 -0.20 -17.41 10.46
N ASP A 167 -0.28 -16.26 9.76
CA ASP A 167 -0.13 -14.92 10.37
C ASP A 167 -1.48 -14.25 10.69
N ILE A 168 -1.57 -13.57 11.83
CA ILE A 168 -2.74 -12.77 12.25
C ILE A 168 -3.08 -11.69 11.21
N ASN A 169 -2.07 -11.08 10.57
CA ASN A 169 -2.34 -10.10 9.51
C ASN A 169 -3.05 -10.73 8.31
N ALA A 170 -2.79 -12.02 8.05
CA ALA A 170 -3.44 -12.74 6.98
C ALA A 170 -4.91 -13.05 7.30
N LEU A 171 -5.30 -13.20 8.58
CA LEU A 171 -6.70 -13.35 8.98
C LEU A 171 -7.52 -12.10 8.66
N LEU A 172 -7.00 -10.91 8.99
CA LEU A 172 -7.66 -9.63 8.67
C LEU A 172 -7.79 -9.46 7.15
N GLN A 173 -6.75 -9.80 6.39
CA GLN A 173 -6.78 -9.73 4.94
C GLN A 173 -7.77 -10.73 4.32
N LYS A 174 -7.92 -11.93 4.90
CA LYS A 174 -8.97 -12.89 4.52
C LYS A 174 -10.37 -12.36 4.81
N GLU A 175 -10.58 -11.68 5.93
CA GLU A 175 -11.87 -11.07 6.25
C GLU A 175 -12.24 -9.94 5.28
N ASP A 176 -11.27 -9.08 4.94
CA ASP A 176 -11.40 -8.07 3.89
C ASP A 176 -11.75 -8.73 2.54
N ALA A 177 -10.99 -9.75 2.14
CA ALA A 177 -11.22 -10.47 0.88
C ALA A 177 -12.62 -11.10 0.84
N LYS A 178 -13.05 -11.75 1.92
CA LYS A 178 -14.39 -12.34 2.05
C LYS A 178 -15.49 -11.29 1.92
N THR A 179 -15.33 -10.15 2.59
CA THR A 179 -16.29 -9.04 2.52
C THR A 179 -16.40 -8.49 1.10
N MET A 180 -15.27 -8.36 0.41
CA MET A 180 -15.24 -7.90 -0.97
C MET A 180 -15.87 -8.90 -1.94
N LEU A 181 -15.59 -10.20 -1.78
CA LEU A 181 -16.21 -11.27 -2.56
C LEU A 181 -17.73 -11.30 -2.39
N ALA A 182 -18.23 -11.15 -1.16
CA ALA A 182 -19.67 -11.11 -0.91
C ALA A 182 -20.35 -9.96 -1.65
N ARG A 183 -19.70 -8.79 -1.71
CA ARG A 183 -20.21 -7.63 -2.47
C ARG A 183 -20.16 -7.85 -3.98
N LEU A 184 -19.09 -8.45 -4.50
CA LEU A 184 -18.98 -8.78 -5.93
C LEU A 184 -20.05 -9.79 -6.37
N LYS A 185 -20.32 -10.81 -5.54
CA LYS A 185 -21.33 -11.85 -5.82
C LYS A 185 -22.75 -11.34 -5.61
N GLY A 186 -23.01 -10.57 -4.55
CA GLY A 186 -24.33 -10.01 -4.26
C GLY A 186 -24.76 -8.86 -5.18
N GLY A 187 -23.81 -8.23 -5.89
CA GLY A 187 -24.08 -7.23 -6.93
C GLY A 187 -24.40 -7.81 -8.31
N ARG A 188 -24.34 -9.13 -8.49
CA ARG A 188 -24.79 -9.77 -9.74
C ARG A 188 -26.32 -9.89 -9.72
N PRO A 189 -27.05 -9.36 -10.72
CA PRO A 189 -28.44 -9.76 -10.91
C PRO A 189 -28.45 -11.25 -11.26
N GLY A 190 -28.96 -12.06 -10.34
CA GLY A 190 -29.26 -13.50 -10.44
C GLY A 190 -28.46 -14.31 -11.46
N SER A 191 -27.46 -15.06 -10.99
CA SER A 191 -27.25 -16.39 -11.58
C SER A 191 -28.35 -17.30 -11.03
N VAL A 192 -29.42 -17.44 -11.82
CA VAL A 192 -30.44 -18.49 -11.70
C VAL A 192 -29.77 -19.86 -11.73
#